data_AF-A0A831LFS4-F1
#
_entry.id   AF-A0A831LFS4-F1
#
_cell.length_a   1.000
_cell.length_b   1.000
_cell.length_c   1.000
_cell.angle_alpha   90.00
_cell.angle_beta   90.00
_cell.angle_gamma   90.00
#
_symmetry.space_group_name_H-M   'P 1'
#
loop_
_entity.id
_entity.type
_entity.pdbx_description
1 polymer ?
#
loop_
_entity_poly.entity_id
_entity_poly.type
_entity_poly.pdbx_seq_one_letter_code
_entity_poly.pdbx_strand_id
1 'polypeptide(L)'
;RYTEPLSGEEKEEPVMSEEKCDKCGAPMLIKDGRYGKFLACSAYPDCKNIQPLVKPKALGITCPECGEGELMEKKSRYGKIFYSCNRYPKCKYALWDQPLKQPCPQCGFPVTVEKTTKREGTVHKCPQESCDWKKVITPPEPKPAAKSKTASPSKTAGKSKTAAKSKTATGGKKSTTARKSTASKQPKK
;
A
#
# COMPACT_ATOMS: atom_id res chain seq x y z
N ARG A 1 1.36 -41.94 30.95
CA ARG A 1 2.33 -41.28 30.04
C ARG A 1 2.14 -39.78 30.17
N TYR A 2 2.95 -39.15 31.01
CA TYR A 2 3.00 -37.69 31.07
C TYR A 2 4.06 -37.27 30.04
N THR A 3 3.64 -36.57 28.99
CA THR A 3 4.57 -35.94 28.05
C THR A 3 5.12 -34.69 28.73
N GLU A 4 6.37 -34.76 29.15
CA GLU A 4 7.14 -33.58 29.53
C GLU A 4 7.19 -32.61 28.34
N PRO A 5 6.80 -31.33 28.51
CA PRO A 5 7.02 -30.35 27.46
C PRO A 5 8.51 -30.03 27.41
N LEU A 6 9.11 -30.27 26.24
CA LEU A 6 10.51 -29.97 25.94
C LEU A 6 10.81 -28.51 26.30
N SER A 7 11.62 -28.37 27.34
CA SER A 7 12.31 -27.17 27.77
C SER A 7 12.99 -26.44 26.62
N GLY A 8 12.82 -25.11 26.60
CA GLY A 8 13.78 -24.21 25.97
C GLY A 8 13.27 -23.43 24.77
N GLU A 9 12.13 -22.74 24.90
CA GLU A 9 12.02 -21.48 24.17
C GLU A 9 13.04 -20.52 24.79
N GLU A 10 14.21 -20.45 24.16
CA GLU A 10 15.26 -19.48 24.39
C GLU A 10 14.64 -18.09 24.24
N LYS A 11 14.25 -17.51 25.37
CA LYS A 11 13.61 -16.21 25.46
C LYS A 11 14.67 -15.20 25.06
N GLU A 12 14.66 -14.80 23.78
CA GLU A 12 15.50 -13.73 23.24
C GLU A 12 15.57 -12.61 24.29
N GLU A 13 16.77 -12.36 24.81
CA GLU A 13 16.95 -11.34 25.84
C GLU A 13 16.39 -10.02 25.32
N PRO A 14 15.62 -9.28 26.13
CA PRO A 14 14.97 -8.07 25.68
C PRO A 14 16.05 -7.06 25.26
N VAL A 15 16.21 -6.89 23.95
CA VAL A 15 17.18 -5.97 23.37
C VAL A 15 16.79 -4.56 23.80
N MET A 16 17.67 -3.93 24.58
CA MET A 16 17.50 -2.56 25.00
C MET A 16 17.64 -1.66 23.77
N SER A 17 16.66 -0.80 23.51
CA SER A 17 16.75 0.18 22.43
C SER A 17 17.39 1.47 22.93
N GLU A 18 18.08 2.18 22.04
CA GLU A 18 18.67 3.49 22.31
C GLU A 18 17.63 4.63 22.36
N GLU A 19 16.36 4.33 22.06
CA GLU A 19 15.28 5.31 22.08
C GLU A 19 14.74 5.54 23.51
N LYS A 20 14.56 6.81 23.86
CA LYS A 20 13.96 7.23 25.13
C LYS A 20 12.45 7.37 25.00
N CYS A 21 11.73 7.03 26.05
CA CYS A 21 10.29 7.21 26.10
C CYS A 21 9.90 8.70 26.17
N ASP A 22 9.00 9.14 25.29
CA ASP A 22 8.50 10.53 25.24
C ASP A 22 7.89 11.05 26.55
N LYS A 23 7.40 10.16 27.43
CA LYS A 23 6.66 10.52 28.65
C LYS A 23 7.52 10.61 29.90
N CYS A 24 8.60 9.83 29.98
CA CYS A 24 9.39 9.69 31.20
C CYS A 24 10.91 9.76 30.96
N GLY A 25 11.36 9.77 29.70
CA GLY A 25 12.78 9.80 29.35
C GLY A 25 13.55 8.49 29.62
N ALA A 26 12.91 7.49 30.23
CA ALA A 26 13.50 6.18 30.49
C ALA A 26 13.76 5.42 29.17
N PRO A 27 14.79 4.55 29.12
CA PRO A 27 15.09 3.75 27.94
C PRO A 27 13.94 2.80 27.61
N MET A 28 13.74 2.50 26.34
CA MET A 28 12.73 1.55 25.89
C MET A 28 13.34 0.18 25.59
N LEU A 29 12.59 -0.89 25.86
CA LEU A 29 12.95 -2.27 25.54
C LEU A 29 12.16 -2.76 24.33
N ILE A 30 12.81 -3.51 23.44
CA ILE A 30 12.13 -4.22 22.36
C ILE A 30 11.52 -5.49 22.96
N LYS A 31 10.19 -5.60 22.87
CA LYS A 31 9.42 -6.80 23.26
C LYS A 31 8.59 -7.30 22.09
N ASP A 32 8.35 -8.59 22.06
CA ASP A 32 7.53 -9.24 21.03
C ASP A 32 6.08 -9.31 21.52
N GLY A 33 5.13 -8.97 20.66
CA GLY A 33 3.71 -9.10 20.93
C GLY A 33 2.95 -9.66 19.74
N ARG A 34 1.63 -9.79 19.89
CA ARG A 34 0.73 -10.33 18.85
C ARG A 34 0.85 -9.61 17.49
N TYR A 35 1.19 -8.32 17.51
CA TYR A 35 1.28 -7.47 16.32
C TYR A 35 2.72 -7.25 15.84
N GLY A 36 3.68 -7.99 16.37
CA GLY A 36 5.11 -7.89 16.08
C GLY A 36 5.92 -7.27 17.22
N LYS A 37 7.20 -6.96 16.95
CA LYS A 37 8.10 -6.32 17.91
C LYS A 37 7.70 -4.86 18.15
N PHE A 38 7.68 -4.44 19.40
CA PHE A 38 7.32 -3.08 19.84
C PHE A 38 8.26 -2.58 20.93
N LEU A 39 8.33 -1.27 21.08
CA LEU A 39 9.10 -0.61 22.12
C LEU A 39 8.22 -0.42 23.36
N ALA A 40 8.62 -1.02 24.48
CA ALA A 40 7.99 -0.89 25.78
C ALA A 40 8.85 -0.05 26.72
N CYS A 41 8.26 0.84 27.52
CA CYS A 41 9.02 1.57 28.53
C CYS A 41 9.61 0.62 29.60
N SER A 42 10.86 0.88 30.01
CA SER A 42 11.53 0.15 31.10
C SER A 42 10.92 0.40 32.48
N ALA A 43 10.36 1.59 32.70
CA ALA A 43 9.74 2.00 33.96
C ALA A 43 8.30 1.48 34.13
N TYR A 44 7.94 0.33 33.54
CA TYR A 44 6.65 -0.30 33.81
C TYR A 44 6.65 -0.90 35.23
N PRO A 45 5.63 -0.68 36.09
CA PRO A 45 4.27 -0.23 35.82
C PRO A 45 4.02 1.29 35.83
N ASP A 46 4.96 2.11 36.29
CA ASP A 46 4.79 3.55 36.44
C ASP A 46 4.58 4.28 35.11
N CYS A 47 5.22 3.80 34.03
CA CYS A 47 5.02 4.29 32.68
C CYS A 47 4.57 3.17 31.73
N LYS A 48 3.29 3.22 31.33
CA LYS A 48 2.66 2.27 30.38
C LYS A 48 2.78 2.72 28.91
N ASN A 49 3.83 3.47 28.57
CA ASN A 49 4.03 3.94 27.21
C ASN A 49 4.55 2.81 26.30
N ILE A 50 3.94 2.68 25.12
CA ILE A 50 4.30 1.71 24.10
C ILE A 50 4.42 2.45 22.77
N GLN A 51 5.51 2.22 22.04
CA GLN A 51 5.70 2.77 20.71
C GLN A 51 5.91 1.64 19.69
N PRO A 52 5.42 1.81 18.44
CA PRO A 52 5.73 0.87 17.37
C PRO A 52 7.20 0.98 16.97
N LEU A 53 7.85 -0.16 16.72
CA LEU A 53 9.25 -0.19 16.28
C LEU A 53 9.45 0.48 14.90
N VAL A 54 8.46 0.36 14.02
CA VAL A 54 8.47 1.00 12.70
C VAL A 54 7.68 2.29 12.77
N LYS A 55 8.39 3.41 13.00
CA LYS A 55 7.78 4.74 12.90
C LYS A 55 7.39 5.04 11.44
N PRO A 56 6.21 5.63 11.19
CA PRO A 56 5.83 6.04 9.85
C PRO A 56 6.84 7.06 9.31
N LYS A 57 7.44 6.78 8.15
CA LYS A 57 8.41 7.70 7.55
C LYS A 57 7.67 8.88 6.93
N ALA A 58 8.07 10.09 7.30
CA ALA A 58 7.67 11.31 6.61
C ALA A 58 8.58 11.50 5.40
N LEU A 59 7.99 11.64 4.20
CA LEU A 59 8.75 11.85 2.97
C LEU A 59 9.14 13.32 2.78
N GLY A 60 8.64 14.23 3.62
CA GLY A 60 8.83 15.68 3.50
C GLY A 60 8.29 16.22 2.16
N ILE A 61 7.24 15.62 1.63
CA ILE A 61 6.56 16.03 0.39
C ILE A 61 5.32 16.84 0.80
N THR A 62 5.22 18.07 0.32
CA THR A 62 4.08 18.94 0.56
C THR A 62 2.83 18.39 -0.12
N CYS A 63 1.71 18.41 0.61
CA CYS A 63 0.43 17.93 0.14
C CYS A 63 -0.18 18.94 -0.85
N PRO A 64 -0.52 18.50 -2.09
CA PRO A 64 -1.03 19.39 -3.13
C PRO A 64 -2.45 19.92 -2.87
N GLU A 65 -3.27 19.24 -2.05
CA GLU A 65 -4.63 19.70 -1.74
C GLU A 65 -4.65 20.81 -0.68
N CYS A 66 -3.69 20.80 0.26
CA CYS A 66 -3.73 21.73 1.40
C CYS A 66 -2.53 22.67 1.48
N GLY A 67 -1.47 22.46 0.69
CA GLY A 67 -0.26 23.30 0.63
C GLY A 67 0.64 23.27 1.88
N GLU A 68 0.08 22.97 3.05
CA GLU A 68 0.75 23.11 4.34
C GLU A 68 0.97 21.76 5.08
N GLY A 69 0.36 20.68 4.59
CA GLY A 69 0.50 19.34 5.17
C GLY A 69 1.58 18.52 4.47
N GLU A 70 2.12 17.51 5.14
CA GLU A 70 3.12 16.59 4.56
C GLU A 70 2.54 15.18 4.33
N LEU A 71 3.08 14.47 3.34
CA LEU A 71 2.75 13.06 3.08
C LEU A 71 3.55 12.11 3.99
N MET A 72 2.82 11.32 4.78
CA MET A 72 3.37 10.27 5.65
C MET A 72 2.94 8.88 5.19
N GLU A 73 3.87 7.93 5.30
CA GLU A 73 3.62 6.50 5.13
C GLU A 73 2.75 5.95 6.27
N LYS A 74 1.60 5.37 5.93
CA LYS A 74 0.73 4.67 6.88
C LYS A 74 0.43 3.26 6.39
N LYS A 75 0.24 2.34 7.33
CA LYS A 75 -0.21 0.97 7.04
C LYS A 75 -1.74 0.92 7.14
N SER A 76 -2.39 0.41 6.10
CA SER A 76 -3.83 0.12 6.15
C SER A 76 -4.11 -1.10 7.03
N ARG A 77 -5.38 -1.31 7.39
CA ARG A 77 -5.83 -2.54 8.09
C ARG A 77 -5.48 -3.84 7.36
N TYR A 78 -5.25 -3.76 6.05
CA TYR A 78 -4.91 -4.90 5.18
C TYR A 78 -3.39 -5.03 4.98
N GLY A 79 -2.58 -4.23 5.68
CA GLY A 79 -1.12 -4.26 5.58
C GLY A 79 -0.55 -3.50 4.38
N LYS A 80 -1.37 -3.09 3.40
CA LYS A 80 -0.91 -2.25 2.28
C LYS A 80 -0.51 -0.87 2.79
N ILE A 81 0.69 -0.42 2.40
CA ILE A 81 1.20 0.92 2.70
C ILE A 81 0.51 1.92 1.77
N PHE A 82 0.15 3.07 2.33
CA PHE A 82 -0.39 4.21 1.60
C PHE A 82 0.19 5.49 2.18
N TYR A 83 0.26 6.52 1.35
CA TYR A 83 0.81 7.82 1.72
C TYR A 83 -0.36 8.77 1.94
N SER A 84 -0.45 9.37 3.12
CA SER A 84 -1.57 10.25 3.46
C SER A 84 -1.08 11.56 4.06
N CYS A 85 -1.87 12.62 3.88
CA CYS A 85 -1.60 13.89 4.53
C CYS A 85 -1.60 13.74 6.06
N ASN A 86 -0.68 14.45 6.73
CA ASN A 86 -0.60 14.54 8.19
C ASN A 86 -1.83 15.19 8.83
N ARG A 87 -2.52 16.08 8.11
CA ARG A 87 -3.57 16.94 8.63
C ARG A 87 -4.98 16.35 8.57
N TYR A 88 -5.09 15.02 8.55
CA TYR A 88 -6.39 14.36 8.68
C TYR A 88 -7.03 14.75 10.05
N PRO A 89 -8.30 15.19 10.14
CA PRO A 89 -9.40 15.07 9.16
C PRO A 89 -9.60 16.25 8.21
N LYS A 90 -8.80 17.33 8.31
CA LYS A 90 -8.95 18.55 7.50
C LYS A 90 -8.57 18.32 6.03
N CYS A 91 -7.56 17.47 5.79
CA CYS A 91 -7.15 17.06 4.44
C CYS A 91 -7.25 15.54 4.32
N LYS A 92 -7.92 15.05 3.27
CA LYS A 92 -8.17 13.61 3.02
C LYS A 92 -7.32 13.04 1.88
N TYR A 93 -6.39 13.82 1.34
CA TYR A 93 -5.49 13.39 0.28
C TYR A 93 -4.70 12.13 0.66
N ALA A 94 -4.77 11.11 -0.18
CA ALA A 94 -4.06 9.85 -0.01
C ALA A 94 -3.65 9.25 -1.37
N LEU A 95 -2.48 8.61 -1.39
CA LEU A 95 -1.90 7.94 -2.56
C LEU A 95 -1.52 6.50 -2.21
N TRP A 96 -1.75 5.59 -3.13
CA TRP A 96 -1.36 4.18 -2.97
C TRP A 96 0.06 3.89 -3.43
N ASP A 97 0.50 4.63 -4.42
CA ASP A 97 1.83 4.52 -5.02
C ASP A 97 2.77 5.54 -4.36
N GLN A 98 4.08 5.31 -4.45
CA GLN A 98 5.08 6.12 -3.77
C GLN A 98 5.16 7.53 -4.37
N PRO A 99 4.90 8.60 -3.60
CA PRO A 99 5.00 9.96 -4.10
C PRO A 99 6.47 10.40 -4.15
N LEU A 100 6.78 11.20 -5.17
CA LEU A 100 8.08 11.80 -5.42
C LEU A 100 7.93 13.33 -5.51
N LYS A 101 8.97 14.06 -5.08
CA LYS A 101 9.04 15.54 -5.09
C LYS A 101 9.21 16.16 -6.50
N GLN A 102 9.06 15.37 -7.55
CA GLN A 102 9.28 15.83 -8.93
C GLN A 102 7.98 16.40 -9.49
N PRO A 103 7.96 17.67 -9.94
CA PRO A 103 6.78 18.26 -10.54
C PRO A 103 6.48 17.63 -11.90
N CYS A 104 5.20 17.55 -12.26
CA CYS A 104 4.77 17.06 -13.56
C CYS A 104 5.01 18.12 -14.65
N PRO A 105 5.70 17.80 -15.75
CA PRO A 105 6.00 18.76 -16.82
C PRO A 105 4.76 19.16 -17.63
N GLN A 106 3.68 18.37 -17.61
CA GLN A 106 2.51 18.61 -18.44
C GLN A 106 1.41 19.41 -17.73
N CYS A 107 1.31 19.32 -16.40
CA CYS A 107 0.25 19.96 -15.62
C CYS A 107 0.74 20.80 -14.44
N GLY A 108 2.05 20.86 -14.19
CA GLY A 108 2.65 21.62 -13.07
C GLY A 108 2.34 21.05 -11.68
N PHE A 109 1.74 19.86 -11.60
CA PHE A 109 1.38 19.24 -10.33
C PHE A 109 2.64 18.87 -9.52
N PRO A 110 2.75 19.20 -8.22
CA PRO A 110 4.01 19.15 -7.49
C PRO A 110 4.47 17.74 -7.10
N VAL A 111 3.61 16.73 -7.23
CA VAL A 111 3.89 15.35 -6.79
C VAL A 111 3.67 14.36 -7.93
N THR A 112 4.68 13.57 -8.25
CA THR A 112 4.56 12.43 -9.17
C THR A 112 4.53 11.13 -8.39
N VAL A 113 3.94 10.07 -8.95
CA VAL A 113 3.92 8.75 -8.31
C VAL A 113 4.77 7.75 -9.08
N GLU A 114 5.51 6.93 -8.34
CA GLU A 114 6.29 5.84 -8.88
C GLU A 114 5.50 4.53 -8.79
N LYS A 115 5.38 3.84 -9.94
CA LYS A 115 4.80 2.51 -10.03
C LYS A 115 5.84 1.54 -10.59
N THR A 116 6.12 0.49 -9.84
CA THR A 116 6.96 -0.61 -10.28
C THR A 116 6.10 -1.65 -10.98
N THR A 117 6.36 -1.87 -12.28
CA THR A 117 5.69 -2.91 -13.07
C THR A 117 6.69 -3.89 -13.64
N LYS A 118 6.28 -5.15 -13.78
CA LYS A 118 7.14 -6.21 -14.31
C LYS A 118 7.41 -6.10 -15.83
N ARG A 119 6.62 -5.31 -16.55
CA ARG A 119 6.66 -5.18 -18.02
C ARG A 119 7.33 -3.90 -18.52
N GLU A 120 7.19 -2.81 -17.77
CA GLU A 120 7.68 -1.49 -18.15
C GLU A 120 8.71 -0.97 -17.13
N GLY A 121 9.03 -1.75 -16.10
CA GLY A 121 9.99 -1.39 -15.06
C GLY A 121 9.43 -0.30 -14.15
N THR A 122 10.28 0.65 -13.79
CA THR A 122 9.92 1.78 -12.92
C THR A 122 9.34 2.93 -13.76
N VAL A 123 8.03 3.16 -13.59
CA VAL A 123 7.27 4.17 -14.33
C VAL A 123 6.81 5.28 -13.40
N HIS A 124 7.10 6.52 -13.77
CA HIS A 124 6.64 7.72 -13.08
C HIS A 124 5.36 8.18 -13.78
N LYS A 125 4.25 8.26 -13.03
CA LYS A 125 2.93 8.68 -13.51
C LYS A 125 2.48 9.94 -12.76
N CYS A 126 1.71 10.80 -13.42
CA CYS A 126 0.95 11.84 -12.71
C CYS A 126 -0.22 11.22 -11.90
N PRO A 127 -0.48 11.67 -10.65
CA PRO A 127 -1.64 11.25 -9.87
C PRO A 127 -2.98 11.84 -10.35
N GLN A 128 -2.92 12.96 -11.07
CA GLN A 128 -4.13 13.65 -11.55
C GLN A 128 -4.75 12.89 -12.72
N GLU A 129 -6.05 12.67 -12.69
CA GLU A 129 -6.78 12.01 -13.79
C GLU A 129 -6.87 12.89 -15.04
N SER A 130 -6.66 14.20 -14.89
CA SER A 130 -6.60 15.16 -16.00
C SER A 130 -5.28 15.13 -16.78
N CYS A 131 -4.28 14.37 -16.33
CA CYS A 131 -2.96 14.33 -16.94
C CYS A 131 -2.42 12.89 -17.03
N ASP A 132 -2.34 12.37 -18.26
CA ASP A 132 -1.87 11.01 -18.54
C ASP A 132 -0.35 10.91 -18.78
N TRP A 133 0.44 11.84 -18.23
CA TRP A 133 1.90 11.81 -18.40
C TRP A 133 2.52 10.60 -17.69
N LYS A 134 3.33 9.85 -18.44
CA LYS A 134 4.08 8.67 -18.00
C LYS A 134 5.50 8.72 -18.51
N LYS A 135 6.48 8.52 -17.63
CA LYS A 135 7.90 8.39 -17.99
C LYS A 135 8.46 7.07 -17.45
N VAL A 136 8.98 6.25 -18.34
CA VAL A 136 9.75 5.04 -17.97
C VAL A 136 11.17 5.49 -17.68
N ILE A 137 11.69 5.25 -16.47
CA ILE A 137 13.05 5.64 -16.09
C ILE A 137 14.01 4.45 -16.18
N THR A 138 13.57 3.28 -15.74
CA THR A 138 14.38 2.05 -15.81
C THR A 138 13.63 1.01 -16.63
N PRO A 139 14.12 0.64 -17.82
CA PRO A 139 13.57 -0.49 -18.55
C PRO A 139 13.77 -1.76 -17.72
N PRO A 140 12.79 -2.68 -17.68
CA PRO A 140 12.93 -3.90 -16.90
C PRO A 140 14.02 -4.76 -17.53
N GLU A 141 14.89 -5.30 -16.68
CA GLU A 141 15.88 -6.29 -17.12
C GLU A 141 15.14 -7.45 -17.83
N PRO A 142 15.50 -7.79 -19.08
CA PRO A 142 14.85 -8.88 -19.78
C PRO A 142 15.10 -10.16 -19.00
N LYS A 143 14.02 -10.86 -18.62
CA LYS A 143 14.12 -12.21 -18.06
C LYS A 143 15.01 -13.06 -19.00
N PRO A 144 16.02 -13.79 -18.48
CA PRO A 144 16.85 -14.65 -19.32
C PRO A 144 15.95 -15.65 -20.05
N ALA A 145 16.14 -15.72 -21.37
CA ALA A 145 15.39 -16.57 -22.26
C ALA A 145 15.42 -18.03 -21.76
N ALA A 146 14.24 -18.56 -21.44
CA ALA A 146 14.07 -19.99 -21.25
C ALA A 146 14.47 -20.69 -22.56
N LYS A 147 15.44 -21.60 -22.47
CA LYS A 147 15.98 -22.40 -23.57
C LYS A 147 14.83 -23.00 -24.41
N SER A 148 14.86 -22.67 -25.69
CA SER A 148 14.11 -23.31 -26.77
C SER A 148 14.30 -24.83 -26.70
N LYS A 149 13.22 -25.58 -26.44
CA LYS A 149 13.19 -27.00 -26.77
C LYS A 149 13.08 -27.13 -28.28
N THR A 150 14.08 -27.82 -28.85
CA THR A 150 14.22 -28.17 -30.26
C THR A 150 13.00 -28.92 -30.78
N ALA A 151 12.66 -28.62 -32.03
CA ALA A 151 11.61 -29.22 -32.83
C ALA A 151 11.67 -30.76 -32.89
N SER A 152 10.49 -31.39 -32.94
CA SER A 152 10.27 -32.69 -33.59
C SER A 152 9.15 -32.55 -34.62
N PRO A 153 9.27 -33.15 -35.81
CA PRO A 153 8.50 -32.77 -36.99
C PRO A 153 7.13 -33.46 -37.07
N SER A 154 6.16 -32.64 -37.50
CA SER A 154 5.14 -32.87 -38.51
C SER A 154 4.79 -34.31 -38.91
N LYS A 155 3.53 -34.72 -38.64
CA LYS A 155 2.75 -35.50 -39.60
C LYS A 155 1.35 -34.92 -39.77
N THR A 156 1.00 -34.88 -41.05
CA THR A 156 -0.07 -34.19 -41.75
C THR A 156 -1.41 -34.90 -41.62
N ALA A 157 -2.50 -34.13 -41.77
CA ALA A 157 -3.61 -34.36 -42.72
C ALA A 157 -5.00 -34.25 -42.09
N GLY A 158 -5.82 -33.39 -42.71
CA GLY A 158 -7.23 -33.70 -42.92
C GLY A 158 -8.23 -32.61 -42.51
N LYS A 159 -8.69 -31.84 -43.51
CA LYS A 159 -10.11 -31.52 -43.85
C LYS A 159 -11.03 -31.04 -42.71
N SER A 160 -11.91 -30.05 -42.84
CA SER A 160 -12.35 -29.15 -43.91
C SER A 160 -13.63 -28.46 -43.42
N LYS A 161 -14.00 -27.33 -44.05
CA LYS A 161 -15.38 -26.79 -44.18
C LYS A 161 -16.01 -26.20 -42.90
N THR A 162 -16.82 -25.15 -42.88
CA THR A 162 -17.18 -23.98 -43.73
C THR A 162 -18.27 -23.25 -42.94
N ALA A 163 -18.43 -21.94 -43.17
CA ALA A 163 -19.67 -21.17 -42.96
C ALA A 163 -20.11 -20.93 -41.50
N ALA A 164 -20.83 -19.88 -41.13
CA ALA A 164 -21.14 -18.56 -41.67
C ALA A 164 -21.95 -17.83 -40.57
N LYS A 165 -21.91 -16.49 -40.55
CA LYS A 165 -23.00 -15.54 -40.18
C LYS A 165 -23.85 -15.92 -38.94
N SER A 166 -23.99 -15.04 -37.95
CA SER A 166 -24.80 -13.83 -38.13
C SER A 166 -24.93 -13.04 -36.82
N LYS A 167 -25.13 -11.74 -37.00
CA LYS A 167 -25.44 -10.72 -36.00
C LYS A 167 -26.80 -10.99 -35.34
N THR A 168 -27.00 -10.62 -34.08
CA THR A 168 -28.13 -9.74 -33.71
C THR A 168 -27.88 -9.04 -32.37
N ALA A 169 -28.23 -7.75 -32.35
CA ALA A 169 -28.33 -6.88 -31.19
C ALA A 169 -29.63 -7.11 -30.40
N THR A 170 -29.79 -6.32 -29.33
CA THR A 170 -30.99 -6.03 -28.48
C THR A 170 -30.70 -6.46 -27.03
N GLY A 171 -30.74 -5.64 -25.98
CA GLY A 171 -31.46 -4.39 -25.73
C GLY A 171 -32.42 -4.61 -24.55
N GLY A 172 -32.24 -3.91 -23.43
CA GLY A 172 -33.21 -3.84 -22.31
C GLY A 172 -32.53 -3.73 -20.93
N LYS A 173 -32.44 -2.55 -20.29
CA LYS A 173 -33.45 -1.75 -19.54
C LYS A 173 -33.52 -2.06 -18.02
N LYS A 174 -33.08 -1.05 -17.25
CA LYS A 174 -33.63 -0.44 -16.01
C LYS A 174 -34.10 -1.31 -14.83
N SER A 175 -33.59 -0.96 -13.64
CA SER A 175 -34.34 -0.51 -12.44
C SER A 175 -33.31 -0.14 -11.35
N THR A 176 -33.18 1.10 -10.83
CA THR A 176 -34.02 1.95 -9.97
C THR A 176 -34.44 1.34 -8.63
N THR A 177 -34.28 2.14 -7.57
CA THR A 177 -34.64 2.00 -6.13
C THR A 177 -33.56 1.37 -5.23
N ALA A 178 -33.23 1.87 -4.03
CA ALA A 178 -33.83 2.90 -3.20
C ALA A 178 -32.77 3.59 -2.32
N ARG A 179 -32.96 4.90 -2.13
CA ARG A 179 -32.42 5.68 -1.02
C ARG A 179 -33.10 5.23 0.28
N LYS A 180 -32.35 5.10 1.38
CA LYS A 180 -32.93 5.17 2.73
C LYS A 180 -32.18 6.18 3.57
N SER A 181 -32.73 7.39 3.54
CA SER A 181 -32.50 8.47 4.49
C SER A 181 -33.12 8.08 5.84
N THR A 182 -32.36 8.14 6.92
CA THR A 182 -32.89 8.24 8.29
C THR A 182 -32.16 9.42 8.92
N ALA A 183 -32.79 10.60 8.91
CA ALA A 183 -33.75 11.06 9.90
C ALA A 183 -33.04 11.57 11.16
N SER A 184 -32.82 12.89 11.11
CA SER A 184 -32.58 13.80 12.21
C SER A 184 -33.43 13.48 13.44
N LYS A 185 -32.81 13.46 14.62
CA LYS A 185 -33.52 13.52 15.90
C LYS A 185 -32.71 14.35 16.89
N GLN A 186 -32.86 15.67 16.79
CA GLN A 186 -33.00 16.51 17.99
C GLN A 186 -34.48 16.47 18.39
N PRO A 187 -34.82 16.48 19.70
CA PRO A 187 -35.15 17.77 20.29
C PRO A 187 -34.83 17.92 21.80
N LYS A 188 -34.51 19.18 22.15
CA LYS A 188 -35.02 19.98 23.27
C LYS A 188 -35.04 19.38 24.69
N LYS A 189 -34.20 19.92 25.57
CA LYS A 189 -34.62 20.97 26.54
C LYS A 189 -33.40 21.73 27.03
#